data_AF-A0A0M4RL97-F1
#
_entry.id   AF-A0A0M4RL97-F1
#
_cell.length_a   1.000
_cell.length_b   1.000
_cell.length_c   1.000
_cell.angle_alpha   90.00
_cell.angle_beta   90.00
_cell.angle_gamma   90.00
#
_symmetry.space_group_name_H-M   'P 1'
#
loop_
_entity.id
_entity.type
_entity.pdbx_description
1 polymer ?
#
loop_
_entity_poly.entity_id
_entity_poly.type
_entity_poly.pdbx_seq_one_letter_code
_entity_poly.pdbx_strand_id
1 'polypeptide(L)'
;MPFLAIRTPLKLAACAAIALLVVSCTSSRPSSPQKSAAIASKPGLDINRAHKDGAPWWDVDVSRIPDATPTLHSGPYKANPYTVLGKTYFPMQESKTYVASGTASWYGTKFHGQNTANGEVYDLYGMSAAHKTLPLPSYVKVTNLDNGKAVVLRVNDRGPFYSDRIIDLSYAAAKKLGYAETGTARVKVEGIDPQAWWAQRGRPAPLMLNEPKMAQNAPGPTVSTGKVEQWTPPAQQHASDVVPVPTMAKGQGTYLQVGAFANPDAAELLRSKLSGMVSAPVFISSVVRNQQTLHRVRMGPIASVNEVQQTQNSVRLANLGQPSVVTDQ
;
A
#
# COMPACT_ATOMS: atom_id res chain seq x y z
N MET A 1 -6.99 -109.90 -7.86
CA MET A 1 -7.69 -110.19 -9.13
C MET A 1 -9.04 -110.79 -8.76
N PRO A 2 -10.22 -110.32 -9.22
CA PRO A 2 -10.55 -109.13 -10.03
C PRO A 2 -11.80 -108.36 -9.50
N PHE A 3 -12.25 -107.36 -10.27
CA PHE A 3 -13.60 -106.75 -10.38
C PHE A 3 -14.42 -106.35 -9.12
N LEU A 4 -14.81 -105.07 -9.06
CA LEU A 4 -16.19 -104.66 -9.36
C LEU A 4 -16.29 -103.13 -9.55
N ALA A 5 -16.79 -102.73 -10.72
CA ALA A 5 -17.18 -101.36 -11.01
C ALA A 5 -18.63 -101.14 -10.56
N ILE A 6 -18.91 -100.05 -9.84
CA ILE A 6 -20.29 -99.57 -9.62
C ILE A 6 -20.37 -98.07 -9.88
N ARG A 7 -21.48 -97.75 -10.56
CA ARG A 7 -21.89 -96.52 -11.23
C ARG A 7 -22.37 -95.42 -10.27
N THR A 8 -22.13 -94.16 -10.70
CA THR A 8 -23.01 -92.96 -10.59
C THR A 8 -23.39 -92.47 -9.17
N PRO A 9 -24.03 -91.29 -8.96
CA PRO A 9 -24.36 -90.19 -9.88
C PRO A 9 -23.99 -88.77 -9.38
N LEU A 10 -24.05 -87.86 -10.34
CA LEU A 10 -24.42 -86.45 -10.29
C LEU A 10 -25.15 -85.95 -9.02
N LYS A 11 -24.74 -84.75 -8.57
CA LYS A 11 -25.41 -83.72 -7.73
C LYS A 11 -24.75 -83.52 -6.36
N LEU A 12 -23.98 -82.45 -6.24
CA LEU A 12 -24.30 -81.29 -5.39
C LEU A 12 -23.19 -80.25 -5.56
N ALA A 13 -23.38 -79.37 -6.54
CA ALA A 13 -22.68 -78.10 -6.62
C ALA A 13 -23.30 -77.16 -5.58
N ALA A 14 -22.65 -77.02 -4.42
CA ALA A 14 -22.90 -75.93 -3.46
C ALA A 14 -21.86 -75.99 -2.33
N CYS A 15 -20.58 -75.74 -2.63
CA CYS A 15 -19.53 -75.43 -1.63
C CYS A 15 -18.21 -75.05 -2.33
N ALA A 16 -18.15 -73.89 -2.99
CA ALA A 16 -16.88 -73.28 -3.40
C ALA A 16 -17.08 -71.79 -3.75
N ALA A 17 -17.57 -71.00 -2.79
CA ALA A 17 -17.52 -69.54 -2.85
C ALA A 17 -17.50 -68.97 -1.42
N ILE A 18 -16.54 -69.43 -0.63
CA ILE A 18 -16.14 -68.78 0.62
C ILE A 18 -14.68 -68.35 0.39
N ALA A 19 -14.40 -67.09 0.74
CA ALA A 19 -13.11 -66.39 0.65
C ALA A 19 -12.88 -65.55 -0.63
N LEU A 20 -13.76 -64.58 -0.88
CA LEU A 20 -13.41 -63.27 -1.45
C LEU A 20 -14.70 -62.44 -1.48
N LEU A 21 -14.90 -61.57 -0.48
CA LEU A 21 -15.71 -60.33 -0.50
C LEU A 21 -15.95 -59.84 0.93
N VAL A 22 -14.90 -59.36 1.58
CA VAL A 22 -15.03 -58.39 2.69
C VAL A 22 -14.17 -57.21 2.28
N VAL A 23 -14.80 -56.14 1.79
CA VAL A 23 -14.36 -54.73 1.78
C VAL A 23 -15.29 -53.95 0.84
N SER A 24 -15.81 -52.82 1.33
CA SER A 24 -16.75 -51.84 0.74
C SER A 24 -18.20 -52.04 1.22
N CYS A 25 -18.90 -51.03 1.75
CA CYS A 25 -18.88 -49.62 1.39
C CYS A 25 -19.03 -48.69 2.62
N THR A 26 -18.06 -47.80 2.84
CA THR A 26 -18.31 -46.49 3.46
C THR A 26 -18.15 -45.44 2.38
N SER A 27 -19.27 -45.02 1.80
CA SER A 27 -19.31 -44.02 0.72
C SER A 27 -19.31 -42.63 1.34
N SER A 28 -18.14 -42.09 1.65
CA SER A 28 -17.98 -40.64 1.87
C SER A 28 -17.78 -39.99 0.51
N ARG A 29 -18.79 -39.23 0.04
CA ARG A 29 -18.68 -38.42 -1.18
C ARG A 29 -17.48 -37.47 -1.05
N PRO A 30 -16.59 -37.36 -2.05
CA PRO A 30 -15.66 -36.26 -2.11
C PRO A 30 -16.47 -34.98 -2.36
N SER A 31 -16.43 -34.07 -1.39
CA SER A 31 -16.92 -32.71 -1.59
C SER A 31 -16.11 -32.08 -2.72
N SER A 32 -16.82 -31.66 -3.78
CA SER A 32 -16.26 -30.83 -4.84
C SER A 32 -15.48 -29.65 -4.21
N PRO A 33 -14.30 -29.28 -4.74
CA PRO A 33 -13.64 -28.05 -4.31
C PRO A 33 -14.52 -26.88 -4.73
N GLN A 34 -15.30 -26.39 -3.78
CA GLN A 34 -16.08 -25.18 -3.93
C GLN A 34 -15.07 -24.07 -4.16
N LYS A 35 -15.03 -23.55 -5.40
CA LYS A 35 -14.24 -22.37 -5.78
C LYS A 35 -14.41 -21.33 -4.67
N SER A 36 -13.38 -21.12 -3.87
CA SER A 36 -13.35 -20.06 -2.89
C SER A 36 -13.35 -18.77 -3.69
N ALA A 37 -14.54 -18.21 -3.89
CA ALA A 37 -14.70 -16.85 -4.33
C ALA A 37 -13.83 -16.00 -3.42
N ALA A 38 -12.89 -15.25 -4.00
CA ALA A 38 -12.04 -14.34 -3.27
C ALA A 38 -12.93 -13.39 -2.46
N ILE A 39 -13.01 -13.63 -1.15
CA ILE A 39 -13.70 -12.74 -0.22
C ILE A 39 -12.77 -11.54 -0.09
N ALA A 40 -13.07 -10.48 -0.84
CA ALA A 40 -12.49 -9.16 -0.60
C ALA A 40 -12.76 -8.80 0.87
N SER A 41 -11.68 -8.68 1.65
CA SER A 41 -11.75 -8.28 3.04
C SER A 41 -12.39 -6.89 3.12
N LYS A 42 -13.60 -6.81 3.67
CA LYS A 42 -14.23 -5.54 4.02
C LYS A 42 -13.35 -4.84 5.07
N PRO A 43 -13.09 -3.53 4.98
CA PRO A 43 -12.23 -2.85 5.93
C PRO A 43 -12.91 -2.88 7.31
N GLY A 44 -12.33 -3.63 8.25
CA GLY A 44 -12.73 -3.60 9.65
C GLY A 44 -12.57 -2.20 10.22
N LEU A 45 -13.52 -1.78 11.07
CA LEU A 45 -13.47 -0.53 11.82
C LEU A 45 -12.27 -0.54 12.76
N ASP A 46 -11.34 0.40 12.56
CA ASP A 46 -10.31 0.76 13.55
C ASP A 46 -10.43 2.28 13.78
N ILE A 47 -10.72 2.64 15.03
CA ILE A 47 -10.91 4.01 15.51
C ILE A 47 -9.60 4.80 15.66
N ASN A 48 -8.44 4.18 15.39
CA ASN A 48 -7.13 4.85 15.33
C ASN A 48 -6.62 5.09 13.89
N ARG A 49 -7.46 4.86 12.87
CA ARG A 49 -7.07 5.02 11.47
C ARG A 49 -6.79 6.49 11.12
N ALA A 50 -5.54 6.80 10.82
CA ALA A 50 -5.19 8.03 10.10
C ALA A 50 -5.96 8.02 8.76
N HIS A 51 -6.95 8.90 8.62
CA HIS A 51 -7.75 9.02 7.40
C HIS A 51 -6.92 9.57 6.21
N LYS A 52 -5.77 10.18 6.50
CA LYS A 52 -4.82 10.75 5.53
C LYS A 52 -3.44 10.12 5.76
N ASP A 53 -2.72 9.88 4.67
CA ASP A 53 -1.35 9.40 4.76
C ASP A 53 -0.40 10.54 5.16
N GLY A 54 0.70 10.21 5.84
CA GLY A 54 1.63 11.20 6.34
C GLY A 54 2.59 10.69 7.39
N ALA A 55 3.40 11.61 7.91
CA ALA A 55 4.41 11.32 8.90
C ALA A 55 3.72 11.03 10.25
N PRO A 56 4.31 10.19 11.12
CA PRO A 56 3.85 10.09 12.49
C PRO A 56 3.89 11.48 13.16
N TRP A 57 2.95 11.73 14.06
CA TRP A 57 2.83 13.00 14.79
C TRP A 57 3.85 13.14 15.93
N TRP A 58 4.70 12.13 16.13
CA TRP A 58 5.82 12.13 17.06
C TRP A 58 7.13 11.85 16.32
N ASP A 59 8.24 12.37 16.86
CA ASP A 59 9.55 12.13 16.27
C ASP A 59 10.19 10.85 16.80
N VAL A 60 10.81 10.06 15.91
CA VAL A 60 11.55 8.85 16.27
C VAL A 60 13.01 8.97 15.84
N ASP A 61 13.93 8.62 16.73
CA ASP A 61 15.36 8.50 16.39
C ASP A 61 15.58 7.27 15.49
N VAL A 62 15.64 7.52 14.19
CA VAL A 62 15.85 6.48 13.16
C VAL A 62 17.32 6.07 13.00
N SER A 63 18.24 6.74 13.70
CA SER A 63 19.68 6.45 13.57
C SER A 63 20.04 5.07 14.12
N ARG A 64 19.23 4.56 15.06
CA ARG A 64 19.38 3.24 15.70
C ARG A 64 18.71 2.10 14.94
N ILE A 65 17.90 2.40 13.93
CA ILE A 65 17.22 1.37 13.14
C ILE A 65 18.23 0.83 12.13
N PRO A 66 18.61 -0.47 12.20
CA PRO A 66 19.55 -1.06 11.26
C PRO A 66 18.91 -1.15 9.87
N ASP A 67 19.74 -1.06 8.84
CA ASP A 67 19.32 -1.33 7.46
C ASP A 67 18.82 -2.77 7.29
N ALA A 68 18.05 -3.01 6.23
CA ALA A 68 17.63 -4.37 5.90
C ALA A 68 18.86 -5.24 5.62
N THR A 69 18.90 -6.43 6.21
CA THR A 69 19.95 -7.41 5.95
C THR A 69 19.53 -8.31 4.80
N PRO A 70 20.27 -8.36 3.68
CA PRO A 70 19.96 -9.26 2.57
C PRO A 70 20.00 -10.72 3.01
N THR A 71 19.07 -11.52 2.53
CA THR A 71 18.97 -12.95 2.85
C THR A 71 18.50 -13.70 1.61
N LEU A 72 18.87 -14.97 1.49
CA LEU A 72 18.36 -15.81 0.41
C LEU A 72 16.89 -16.15 0.66
N HIS A 73 16.06 -15.95 -0.37
CA HIS A 73 14.66 -16.36 -0.36
C HIS A 73 14.55 -17.77 -0.93
N SER A 74 13.96 -18.69 -0.17
CA SER A 74 13.77 -20.09 -0.54
C SER A 74 12.38 -20.40 -1.12
N GLY A 75 11.45 -19.45 -1.06
CA GLY A 75 10.08 -19.59 -1.56
C GLY A 75 9.88 -19.04 -2.98
N PRO A 76 8.65 -19.12 -3.52
CA PRO A 76 8.33 -18.49 -4.79
C PRO A 76 8.44 -16.96 -4.68
N TYR A 77 9.01 -16.33 -5.71
CA TYR A 77 8.92 -14.88 -5.87
C TYR A 77 7.55 -14.50 -6.43
N LYS A 78 6.93 -13.44 -5.92
CA LYS A 78 5.69 -12.89 -6.52
C LYS A 78 6.03 -12.07 -7.76
N ALA A 79 6.22 -12.74 -8.89
CA ALA A 79 6.60 -12.12 -10.17
C ALA A 79 5.49 -12.17 -11.25
N ASN A 80 4.26 -12.53 -10.89
CA ASN A 80 3.15 -12.60 -11.84
C ASN A 80 2.75 -11.19 -12.33
N PRO A 81 2.40 -11.03 -13.62
CA PRO A 81 1.82 -9.79 -14.13
C PRO A 81 0.57 -9.39 -13.36
N TYR A 82 0.36 -8.08 -13.20
CA TYR A 82 -0.77 -7.56 -12.44
C TYR A 82 -1.23 -6.21 -13.02
N THR A 83 -2.49 -5.85 -12.79
CA THR A 83 -3.11 -4.62 -13.32
C THR A 83 -3.58 -3.74 -12.18
N VAL A 84 -3.19 -2.47 -12.22
CA VAL A 84 -3.60 -1.43 -11.26
C VAL A 84 -3.89 -0.15 -12.04
N LEU A 85 -5.04 0.48 -11.77
CA LEU A 85 -5.48 1.72 -12.45
C LEU A 85 -5.46 1.62 -13.99
N GLY A 86 -5.86 0.47 -14.53
CA GLY A 86 -5.89 0.22 -15.98
C GLY A 86 -4.52 0.04 -16.64
N LYS A 87 -3.41 0.06 -15.87
CA LYS A 87 -2.06 -0.22 -16.36
C LYS A 87 -1.62 -1.62 -15.94
N THR A 88 -1.09 -2.40 -16.88
CA THR A 88 -0.54 -3.73 -16.62
C THR A 88 0.97 -3.65 -16.43
N TYR A 89 1.46 -4.26 -15.37
CA TYR A 89 2.87 -4.33 -15.01
C TYR A 89 3.37 -5.77 -15.13
N PHE A 90 4.62 -5.91 -15.57
CA PHE A 90 5.31 -7.18 -15.73
C PHE A 90 6.52 -7.20 -14.79
N PRO A 91 6.41 -7.80 -13.60
CA PRO A 91 7.55 -7.95 -12.72
C PRO A 91 8.70 -8.73 -13.36
N MET A 92 9.91 -8.30 -13.04
CA MET A 92 11.17 -8.96 -13.37
C MET A 92 11.33 -10.20 -12.49
N GLN A 93 12.02 -11.21 -13.03
CA GLN A 93 12.31 -12.44 -12.29
C GLN A 93 13.49 -12.29 -11.32
N GLU A 94 14.40 -11.37 -11.61
CA GLU A 94 15.60 -11.13 -10.82
C GLU A 94 15.81 -9.64 -10.56
N SER A 95 16.44 -9.33 -9.42
CA SER A 95 16.77 -7.96 -9.02
C SER A 95 18.25 -7.63 -9.13
N LYS A 96 19.14 -8.64 -9.20
CA LYS A 96 20.60 -8.48 -9.02
C LYS A 96 21.30 -7.52 -9.99
N THR A 97 20.74 -7.31 -11.18
CA THR A 97 21.26 -6.41 -12.22
C THR A 97 20.47 -5.10 -12.34
N TYR A 98 19.43 -4.92 -11.52
CA TYR A 98 18.58 -3.74 -11.60
C TYR A 98 19.36 -2.49 -11.18
N VAL A 99 19.36 -1.48 -12.05
CA VAL A 99 19.87 -0.14 -11.75
C VAL A 99 18.96 0.87 -12.42
N ALA A 100 18.44 1.82 -11.63
CA ALA A 100 17.67 2.93 -12.15
C ALA A 100 17.90 4.19 -11.32
N SER A 101 17.68 5.36 -11.94
CA SER A 101 17.60 6.63 -11.21
C SER A 101 16.26 7.29 -11.50
N GLY A 102 15.71 7.98 -10.50
CA GLY A 102 14.40 8.62 -10.62
C GLY A 102 13.91 9.19 -9.30
N THR A 103 12.65 9.59 -9.28
CA THR A 103 12.03 10.20 -8.09
C THR A 103 11.57 9.10 -7.13
N ALA A 104 11.96 9.22 -5.86
CA ALA A 104 11.39 8.46 -4.77
C ALA A 104 10.33 9.26 -4.00
N SER A 105 9.38 8.58 -3.37
CA SER A 105 8.62 9.14 -2.26
C SER A 105 8.64 8.19 -1.06
N TRP A 106 7.72 8.37 -0.12
CA TRP A 106 7.52 7.47 1.00
C TRP A 106 6.04 7.40 1.36
N TYR A 107 5.65 6.31 2.02
CA TYR A 107 4.29 6.06 2.46
C TYR A 107 4.26 5.92 3.99
N GLY A 108 3.20 6.42 4.60
CA GLY A 108 3.18 6.77 6.03
C GLY A 108 2.16 6.02 6.87
N THR A 109 1.61 6.74 7.85
CA THR A 109 0.71 6.21 8.89
C THR A 109 -0.54 5.53 8.34
N LYS A 110 -1.03 5.89 7.15
CA LYS A 110 -2.25 5.29 6.59
C LYS A 110 -2.09 3.80 6.30
N PHE A 111 -0.88 3.39 5.92
CA PHE A 111 -0.59 2.02 5.54
C PHE A 111 -0.07 1.18 6.71
N HIS A 112 0.33 1.81 7.82
CA HIS A 112 0.94 1.10 8.94
C HIS A 112 0.02 0.00 9.46
N GLY A 113 0.55 -1.20 9.67
CA GLY A 113 -0.22 -2.38 10.08
C GLY A 113 -1.02 -3.05 8.95
N GLN A 114 -1.00 -2.53 7.73
CA GLN A 114 -1.67 -3.15 6.58
C GLN A 114 -0.76 -4.19 5.89
N ASN A 115 -1.38 -5.13 5.19
CA ASN A 115 -0.62 -6.11 4.41
C ASN A 115 -0.05 -5.45 3.15
N THR A 116 1.24 -5.68 2.91
CA THR A 116 1.93 -5.40 1.65
C THR A 116 1.55 -6.45 0.60
N ALA A 117 1.92 -6.21 -0.67
CA ALA A 117 1.65 -7.12 -1.77
C ALA A 117 2.25 -8.53 -1.58
N ASN A 118 3.35 -8.68 -0.84
CA ASN A 118 3.89 -10.00 -0.53
C ASN A 118 3.26 -10.67 0.70
N GLY A 119 2.44 -9.95 1.48
CA GLY A 119 1.72 -10.45 2.65
C GLY A 119 2.37 -10.08 4.00
N GLU A 120 3.55 -9.46 3.97
CA GLU A 120 4.17 -8.89 5.17
C GLU A 120 3.36 -7.69 5.68
N VAL A 121 3.29 -7.53 7.00
CA VAL A 121 2.70 -6.33 7.60
C VAL A 121 3.63 -5.14 7.39
N TYR A 122 3.10 -4.04 6.86
CA TYR A 122 3.86 -2.80 6.69
C TYR A 122 4.15 -2.14 8.03
N ASP A 123 5.43 -1.95 8.31
CA ASP A 123 5.94 -1.16 9.43
C ASP A 123 6.57 0.13 8.90
N LEU A 124 6.09 1.28 9.38
CA LEU A 124 6.61 2.58 8.94
C LEU A 124 8.04 2.82 9.43
N TYR A 125 8.48 2.07 10.45
CA TYR A 125 9.85 2.03 10.96
C TYR A 125 10.67 0.86 10.39
N GLY A 126 10.06 -0.01 9.59
CA GLY A 126 10.74 -1.08 8.90
C GLY A 126 11.59 -0.54 7.75
N MET A 127 12.72 -1.17 7.45
CA MET A 127 13.58 -0.80 6.32
C MET A 127 13.08 -1.46 5.02
N SER A 128 11.91 -1.02 4.56
CA SER A 128 11.20 -1.58 3.41
C SER A 128 10.88 -0.55 2.31
N ALA A 129 10.49 -1.06 1.15
CA ALA A 129 10.06 -0.25 0.01
C ALA A 129 9.02 -0.97 -0.87
N ALA A 130 8.25 -0.17 -1.62
CA ALA A 130 7.37 -0.59 -2.69
C ALA A 130 8.00 -0.32 -4.06
N HIS A 131 7.95 -1.30 -4.96
CA HIS A 131 8.43 -1.15 -6.34
C HIS A 131 7.51 -1.82 -7.36
N LYS A 132 7.38 -1.20 -8.54
CA LYS A 132 6.45 -1.62 -9.61
C LYS A 132 6.77 -3.01 -10.16
N THR A 133 8.06 -3.30 -10.40
CA THR A 133 8.47 -4.47 -11.20
C THR A 133 9.59 -5.30 -10.58
N LEU A 134 10.09 -5.01 -9.39
CA LEU A 134 11.14 -5.85 -8.79
C LEU A 134 10.49 -7.14 -8.27
N PRO A 135 11.16 -8.30 -8.30
CA PRO A 135 10.62 -9.50 -7.69
C PRO A 135 10.39 -9.26 -6.19
N LEU A 136 9.32 -9.86 -5.63
CA LEU A 136 9.05 -9.79 -4.19
C LEU A 136 9.27 -11.17 -3.55
N PRO A 137 10.03 -11.24 -2.44
CA PRO A 137 10.85 -10.16 -1.91
C PRO A 137 12.11 -9.91 -2.75
N SER A 138 12.71 -8.74 -2.64
CA SER A 138 14.09 -8.48 -3.10
C SER A 138 14.78 -7.45 -2.21
N TYR A 139 16.06 -7.19 -2.46
CA TYR A 139 16.83 -6.20 -1.72
C TYR A 139 17.39 -5.14 -2.67
N VAL A 140 17.38 -3.90 -2.24
CA VAL A 140 17.93 -2.77 -2.99
C VAL A 140 18.78 -1.89 -2.09
N LYS A 141 19.84 -1.31 -2.63
CA LYS A 141 20.52 -0.15 -2.09
C LYS A 141 19.92 1.09 -2.74
N VAL A 142 19.41 2.00 -1.93
CA VAL A 142 18.88 3.29 -2.39
C VAL A 142 19.83 4.39 -1.94
N THR A 143 20.30 5.20 -2.89
CA THR A 143 21.18 6.34 -2.63
C THR A 143 20.42 7.62 -2.96
N ASN A 144 20.32 8.56 -2.02
CA ASN A 144 19.84 9.90 -2.28
C ASN A 144 20.93 10.68 -3.02
N LEU A 145 20.63 11.12 -4.25
CA LEU A 145 21.58 11.78 -5.13
C LEU A 145 21.88 13.23 -4.73
N ASP A 146 21.04 13.82 -3.89
CA ASP A 146 21.20 15.21 -3.45
C ASP A 146 22.17 15.33 -2.26
N ASN A 147 22.36 14.27 -1.47
CA ASN A 147 23.23 14.29 -0.28
C ASN A 147 24.18 13.09 -0.14
N GLY A 148 24.14 12.12 -1.06
CA GLY A 148 25.01 10.94 -1.07
C GLY A 148 24.70 9.89 0.00
N LYS A 149 23.69 10.08 0.86
CA LYS A 149 23.30 9.08 1.86
C LYS A 149 22.71 7.85 1.17
N ALA A 150 22.97 6.68 1.73
CA ALA A 150 22.45 5.42 1.20
C ALA A 150 21.90 4.53 2.32
N VAL A 151 20.90 3.72 1.97
CA VAL A 151 20.33 2.67 2.84
C VAL A 151 20.07 1.39 2.05
N VAL A 152 20.10 0.25 2.74
CA VAL A 152 19.63 -1.03 2.20
C VAL A 152 18.22 -1.33 2.67
N LEU A 153 17.35 -1.70 1.72
CA LEU A 153 15.92 -1.92 1.93
C LEU A 153 15.47 -3.26 1.38
N ARG A 154 14.45 -3.83 2.02
CA ARG A 154 13.69 -4.96 1.50
C ARG A 154 12.52 -4.45 0.67
N VAL A 155 12.45 -4.86 -0.59
CA VAL A 155 11.28 -4.62 -1.42
C VAL A 155 10.25 -5.71 -1.12
N ASN A 156 9.15 -5.34 -0.46
CA ASN A 156 8.08 -6.26 -0.08
C ASN A 156 6.70 -5.85 -0.61
N ASP A 157 6.59 -4.69 -1.25
CA ASP A 157 5.31 -4.16 -1.73
C ASP A 157 5.32 -3.70 -3.20
N ARG A 158 4.14 -3.41 -3.74
CA ARG A 158 3.90 -2.93 -5.10
C ARG A 158 3.49 -1.46 -5.10
N GLY A 159 3.98 -0.72 -6.09
CA GLY A 159 3.79 0.72 -6.24
C GLY A 159 5.13 1.41 -6.53
N PRO A 160 5.19 2.75 -6.57
CA PRO A 160 4.07 3.70 -6.62
C PRO A 160 3.18 3.51 -7.85
N PHE A 161 1.91 3.90 -7.78
CA PHE A 161 0.98 3.84 -8.94
C PHE A 161 0.53 5.22 -9.44
N TYR A 162 0.76 6.25 -8.65
CA TYR A 162 0.53 7.63 -9.01
C TYR A 162 1.89 8.25 -9.35
N SER A 163 1.96 9.01 -10.44
CA SER A 163 3.17 9.66 -10.97
C SER A 163 4.24 8.75 -11.62
N ASP A 164 5.31 9.40 -12.07
CA ASP A 164 6.53 8.86 -12.66
C ASP A 164 7.56 8.37 -11.62
N ARG A 165 7.24 8.43 -10.32
CA ARG A 165 8.08 7.88 -9.25
C ARG A 165 8.45 6.42 -9.50
N ILE A 166 9.68 6.07 -9.12
CA ILE A 166 10.23 4.74 -9.34
C ILE A 166 10.12 3.86 -8.11
N ILE A 167 10.08 4.44 -6.90
CA ILE A 167 10.08 3.70 -5.64
C ILE A 167 9.41 4.52 -4.54
N ASP A 168 8.66 3.85 -3.65
CA ASP A 168 8.16 4.45 -2.42
C ASP A 168 8.81 3.75 -1.23
N LEU A 169 9.41 4.50 -0.32
CA LEU A 169 10.15 3.98 0.84
C LEU A 169 9.29 4.02 2.10
N SER A 170 9.70 3.30 3.14
CA SER A 170 9.16 3.53 4.48
C SER A 170 9.55 4.91 5.01
N TYR A 171 8.79 5.40 6.00
CA TYR A 171 9.09 6.67 6.67
C TYR A 171 10.49 6.68 7.30
N ALA A 172 10.89 5.61 8.01
CA ALA A 172 12.22 5.53 8.60
C ALA A 172 13.33 5.58 7.55
N ALA A 173 13.17 4.89 6.42
CA ALA A 173 14.15 4.91 5.33
C ALA A 173 14.27 6.31 4.70
N ALA A 174 13.14 7.00 4.45
CA ALA A 174 13.14 8.36 3.94
C ALA A 174 13.78 9.36 4.92
N LYS A 175 13.55 9.17 6.22
CA LYS A 175 14.18 10.00 7.26
C LYS A 175 15.69 9.77 7.33
N LYS A 176 16.16 8.52 7.26
CA LYS A 176 17.61 8.20 7.17
C LYS A 176 18.26 8.81 5.92
N LEU A 177 17.56 8.78 4.78
CA LEU A 177 18.01 9.41 3.54
C LEU A 177 17.85 10.94 3.51
N GLY A 178 17.23 11.53 4.53
CA GLY A 178 17.14 12.98 4.71
C GLY A 178 16.14 13.67 3.78
N TYR A 179 15.05 13.00 3.39
CA TYR A 179 14.02 13.61 2.53
C TYR A 179 12.58 13.39 3.04
N ALA A 180 12.40 12.85 4.26
CA ALA A 180 11.06 12.67 4.84
C ALA A 180 10.25 13.98 4.83
N GLU A 181 10.87 15.09 5.26
CA GLU A 181 10.22 16.41 5.33
C GLU A 181 9.89 17.02 3.95
N THR A 182 10.71 16.74 2.93
CA THR A 182 10.47 17.23 1.56
C THR A 182 9.48 16.36 0.79
N GLY A 183 9.18 15.16 1.28
CA GLY A 183 8.25 14.20 0.68
C GLY A 183 8.86 13.37 -0.45
N THR A 184 9.75 13.96 -1.25
CA THR A 184 10.40 13.29 -2.38
C THR A 184 11.90 13.59 -2.46
N ALA A 185 12.64 12.74 -3.18
CA ALA A 185 14.05 12.92 -3.48
C ALA A 185 14.43 12.27 -4.83
N ARG A 186 15.53 12.74 -5.43
CA ARG A 186 16.17 12.03 -6.55
C ARG A 186 17.02 10.90 -5.99
N VAL A 187 16.78 9.69 -6.45
CA VAL A 187 17.50 8.51 -5.94
C VAL A 187 18.08 7.68 -7.06
N LYS A 188 19.16 6.97 -6.74
CA LYS A 188 19.63 5.79 -7.48
C LYS A 188 19.22 4.54 -6.72
N VAL A 189 18.56 3.61 -7.40
CA VAL A 189 18.13 2.31 -6.86
C VAL A 189 18.96 1.23 -7.54
N GLU A 190 19.66 0.43 -6.74
CA GLU A 190 20.53 -0.65 -7.19
C GLU A 190 20.09 -1.95 -6.53
N GLY A 191 19.78 -2.99 -7.31
CA GLY A 191 19.45 -4.29 -6.78
C GLY A 191 20.64 -4.97 -6.11
N ILE A 192 20.39 -5.75 -5.06
CA ILE A 192 21.40 -6.47 -4.30
C ILE A 192 21.20 -7.97 -4.53
N ASP A 193 22.27 -8.64 -4.96
CA ASP A 193 22.39 -10.10 -4.85
C ASP A 193 22.81 -10.47 -3.41
N PRO A 194 21.96 -11.14 -2.62
CA PRO A 194 22.32 -11.57 -1.28
C PRO A 194 23.58 -12.44 -1.25
N GLN A 195 23.76 -13.33 -2.23
CA GLN A 195 24.92 -14.23 -2.24
C GLN A 195 26.23 -13.45 -2.39
N ALA A 196 26.30 -12.56 -3.39
CA ALA A 196 27.46 -11.69 -3.57
C ALA A 196 27.67 -10.73 -2.37
N TRP A 197 26.59 -10.20 -1.79
CA TRP A 197 26.65 -9.29 -0.64
C TRP A 197 27.32 -9.95 0.58
N TRP A 198 27.01 -11.22 0.86
CA TRP A 198 27.62 -11.95 1.96
C TRP A 198 29.01 -12.47 1.63
N ALA A 199 29.25 -12.91 0.40
CA ALA A 199 30.58 -13.35 -0.06
C ALA A 199 31.64 -12.24 0.10
N GLN A 200 31.29 -10.99 -0.23
CA GLN A 200 32.16 -9.81 -0.01
C GLN A 200 32.52 -9.58 1.46
N ARG A 201 31.75 -10.16 2.39
CA ARG A 201 31.96 -10.07 3.85
C ARG A 201 32.57 -11.35 4.44
N GLY A 202 33.01 -12.29 3.59
CA GLY A 202 33.59 -13.56 4.03
C GLY A 202 32.60 -14.47 4.76
N ARG A 203 31.30 -14.34 4.51
CA ARG A 203 30.24 -15.10 5.18
C ARG A 203 29.30 -15.74 4.15
N PRO A 204 28.68 -16.89 4.44
CA PRO A 204 27.60 -17.41 3.62
C PRO A 204 26.32 -16.60 3.82
N ALA A 205 25.51 -16.48 2.77
CA ALA A 205 24.21 -15.84 2.88
C ALA A 205 23.25 -16.72 3.70
N PRO A 206 22.63 -16.19 4.77
CA PRO A 206 21.64 -16.94 5.52
C PRO A 206 20.39 -17.12 4.65
N LEU A 207 19.81 -18.31 4.72
CA LEU A 207 18.45 -18.56 4.25
C LEU A 207 17.47 -17.82 5.16
N MET A 208 16.40 -17.27 4.60
CA MET A 208 15.25 -16.80 5.37
C MET A 208 14.56 -18.00 6.04
N LEU A 209 15.02 -18.37 7.24
CA LEU A 209 14.39 -19.44 8.02
C LEU A 209 13.19 -18.95 8.83
N ASN A 210 13.15 -17.65 9.14
CA ASN A 210 12.06 -16.99 9.86
C ASN A 210 11.38 -16.02 8.89
N GLU A 211 10.20 -16.39 8.40
CA GLU A 211 9.39 -15.49 7.58
C GLU A 211 9.05 -14.23 8.40
N PRO A 212 9.22 -13.02 7.83
CA PRO A 212 8.71 -11.80 8.45
C PRO A 212 7.23 -11.96 8.74
N LYS A 213 6.78 -11.46 9.90
CA LYS A 213 5.41 -11.65 10.42
C LYS A 213 4.37 -11.41 9.32
N MET A 214 3.83 -12.50 8.79
CA MET A 214 2.62 -12.47 7.99
C MET A 214 1.46 -12.17 8.93
N ALA A 215 0.48 -11.37 8.49
CA ALA A 215 -0.76 -11.25 9.24
C ALA A 215 -1.41 -12.63 9.37
N GLN A 216 -1.40 -13.20 10.58
CA GLN A 216 -2.15 -14.41 10.86
C GLN A 216 -3.65 -14.07 10.75
N ASN A 217 -4.39 -14.84 9.95
CA ASN A 217 -5.85 -14.87 10.04
C ASN A 217 -6.19 -15.39 11.45
N ALA A 218 -6.44 -14.48 12.39
CA ALA A 218 -7.02 -14.85 13.67
C ALA A 218 -8.39 -15.52 13.42
N PRO A 219 -8.77 -16.56 14.19
CA PRO A 219 -10.17 -16.98 14.26
C PRO A 219 -11.02 -15.75 14.57
N GLY A 220 -12.12 -15.57 13.84
CA GLY A 220 -13.00 -14.41 13.99
C GLY A 220 -13.38 -14.18 15.47
N PRO A 221 -13.55 -12.92 15.89
CA PRO A 221 -13.83 -12.61 17.29
C PRO A 221 -15.07 -13.38 17.76
N THR A 222 -14.91 -14.08 18.88
CA THR A 222 -16.02 -14.61 19.67
C THR A 222 -16.94 -13.46 20.03
N VAL A 223 -18.20 -13.59 19.61
CA VAL A 223 -19.26 -12.61 19.82
C VAL A 223 -19.43 -12.38 21.32
N SER A 224 -19.07 -11.19 21.79
CA SER A 224 -19.45 -10.74 23.13
C SER A 224 -20.96 -10.45 23.10
N THR A 225 -21.69 -11.08 24.03
CA THR A 225 -23.15 -10.98 24.22
C THR A 225 -23.58 -9.65 24.84
N GLY A 226 -22.94 -8.53 24.45
CA GLY A 226 -23.42 -7.19 24.76
C GLY A 226 -24.65 -6.86 23.92
N LYS A 227 -25.72 -6.37 24.54
CA LYS A 227 -26.95 -5.92 23.85
C LYS A 227 -26.60 -4.96 22.71
N VAL A 228 -27.02 -5.33 21.51
CA VAL A 228 -26.96 -4.54 20.28
C VAL A 228 -27.88 -3.33 20.44
N GLU A 229 -27.32 -2.12 20.51
CA GLU A 229 -28.10 -0.95 20.12
C GLU A 229 -28.23 -0.97 18.60
N GLN A 230 -29.44 -1.29 18.15
CA GLN A 230 -29.80 -1.39 16.75
C GLN A 230 -29.86 0.03 16.17
N TRP A 231 -28.73 0.50 15.64
CA TRP A 231 -28.69 1.73 14.85
C TRP A 231 -29.29 1.48 13.47
N THR A 232 -30.48 2.04 13.23
CA THR A 232 -31.13 2.03 11.91
C THR A 232 -30.55 3.18 11.07
N PRO A 233 -29.87 2.89 9.94
CA PRO A 233 -29.39 3.93 9.04
C PRO A 233 -30.56 4.75 8.47
N PRO A 234 -30.42 6.08 8.28
CA PRO A 234 -31.37 6.82 7.46
C PRO A 234 -31.38 6.22 6.05
N ALA A 235 -32.57 5.93 5.53
CA ALA A 235 -32.72 5.44 4.17
C ALA A 235 -32.39 6.57 3.18
N GLN A 236 -31.57 6.21 2.17
CA GLN A 236 -31.27 6.92 0.92
C GLN A 236 -30.27 8.09 1.00
N GLN A 237 -29.00 7.76 0.78
CA GLN A 237 -28.12 8.59 -0.03
C GLN A 237 -27.40 7.69 -1.04
N HIS A 238 -28.17 7.25 -2.05
CA HIS A 238 -27.55 6.89 -3.32
C HIS A 238 -26.83 8.14 -3.83
N ALA A 239 -25.56 7.98 -4.17
CA ALA A 239 -24.80 9.01 -4.87
C ALA A 239 -25.58 9.42 -6.11
N SER A 240 -25.96 10.69 -6.19
CA SER A 240 -26.53 11.28 -7.39
C SER A 240 -25.54 11.15 -8.54
N ASP A 241 -26.07 10.99 -9.75
CA ASP A 241 -25.31 11.08 -10.98
C ASP A 241 -24.45 12.34 -11.02
N VAL A 242 -23.25 12.20 -11.61
CA VAL A 242 -22.26 13.25 -11.79
C VAL A 242 -22.92 14.46 -12.48
N VAL A 243 -23.22 15.49 -11.70
CA VAL A 243 -23.55 16.82 -12.22
C VAL A 243 -22.25 17.40 -12.79
N PRO A 244 -22.24 17.91 -14.04
CA PRO A 244 -21.10 18.63 -14.56
C PRO A 244 -20.80 19.80 -13.62
N VAL A 245 -19.53 19.94 -13.21
CA VAL A 245 -19.07 21.11 -12.44
C VAL A 245 -19.47 22.35 -13.23
N PRO A 246 -20.34 23.23 -12.71
CA PRO A 246 -20.59 24.50 -13.38
C PRO A 246 -19.30 25.30 -13.33
N THR A 247 -18.81 25.69 -14.51
CA THR A 247 -17.81 26.74 -14.66
C THR A 247 -18.40 28.00 -14.02
N MET A 248 -18.08 28.26 -12.76
CA MET A 248 -18.57 29.47 -12.10
C MET A 248 -18.02 30.68 -12.84
N ALA A 249 -18.94 31.58 -13.19
CA ALA A 249 -18.67 32.81 -13.90
C ALA A 249 -17.57 33.62 -13.21
N LYS A 250 -16.77 34.34 -14.03
CA LYS A 250 -15.84 35.40 -13.59
C LYS A 250 -16.59 36.43 -12.73
N GLY A 251 -16.61 36.21 -11.42
CA GLY A 251 -17.13 37.16 -10.45
C GLY A 251 -16.05 38.17 -10.11
N GLN A 252 -16.37 39.47 -10.18
CA GLN A 252 -15.51 40.53 -9.66
C GLN A 252 -15.40 40.36 -8.14
N GLY A 253 -14.33 39.70 -7.69
CA GLY A 253 -14.09 39.40 -6.28
C GLY A 253 -12.63 39.59 -5.93
N THR A 254 -12.38 40.07 -4.71
CA THR A 254 -11.02 40.13 -4.17
C THR A 254 -10.65 38.76 -3.63
N TYR A 255 -9.53 38.21 -4.08
CA TYR A 255 -9.00 36.93 -3.62
C TYR A 255 -7.70 37.16 -2.85
N LEU A 256 -7.42 36.28 -1.90
CA LEU A 256 -6.16 36.24 -1.17
C LEU A 256 -5.39 35.00 -1.65
N GLN A 257 -4.19 35.20 -2.20
CA GLN A 257 -3.28 34.10 -2.52
C GLN A 257 -2.35 33.87 -1.34
N VAL A 258 -2.46 32.69 -0.73
CA VAL A 258 -1.72 32.34 0.49
C VAL A 258 -0.39 31.63 0.17
N GLY A 259 -0.33 30.92 -0.95
CA GLY A 259 0.89 30.25 -1.41
C GLY A 259 0.81 29.74 -2.84
N ALA A 260 1.97 29.43 -3.43
CA ALA A 260 2.08 28.80 -4.74
C ALA A 260 3.13 27.68 -4.66
N PHE A 261 2.76 26.47 -5.07
CA PHE A 261 3.59 25.28 -4.91
C PHE A 261 3.77 24.56 -6.24
N ALA A 262 4.98 24.07 -6.51
CA ALA A 262 5.22 23.16 -7.62
C ALA A 262 4.66 21.75 -7.35
N ASN A 263 4.55 21.37 -6.07
CA ASN A 263 3.98 20.09 -5.65
C ASN A 263 2.46 20.24 -5.36
N PRO A 264 1.57 19.51 -6.05
CA PRO A 264 0.12 19.55 -5.79
C PRO A 264 -0.25 19.12 -4.37
N ASP A 265 0.48 18.17 -3.77
CA ASP A 265 0.17 17.67 -2.43
C ASP A 265 0.45 18.74 -1.35
N ALA A 266 1.49 19.56 -1.56
CA ALA A 266 1.79 20.70 -0.69
C ALA A 266 0.71 21.79 -0.77
N ALA A 267 0.15 22.02 -1.96
CA ALA A 267 -0.96 22.94 -2.15
C ALA A 267 -2.25 22.43 -1.48
N GLU A 268 -2.53 21.13 -1.55
CA GLU A 268 -3.68 20.51 -0.89
C GLU A 268 -3.56 20.52 0.63
N LEU A 269 -2.35 20.31 1.16
CA LEU A 269 -2.08 20.41 2.60
C LEU A 269 -2.36 21.82 3.12
N LEU A 270 -1.87 22.85 2.44
CA LEU A 270 -2.12 24.24 2.83
C LEU A 270 -3.61 24.58 2.71
N ARG A 271 -4.27 24.17 1.62
CA ARG A 271 -5.72 24.37 1.43
C ARG A 271 -6.54 23.76 2.57
N SER A 272 -6.29 22.50 2.92
CA SER A 272 -6.99 21.80 3.99
C SER A 272 -6.75 22.42 5.38
N LYS A 273 -5.55 22.96 5.60
CA LYS A 273 -5.21 23.63 6.86
C LYS A 273 -5.93 24.98 6.96
N LEU A 274 -5.94 25.76 5.88
CA LEU A 274 -6.65 27.03 5.81
C LEU A 274 -8.17 26.85 5.93
N SER A 275 -8.76 25.87 5.25
CA SER A 275 -10.21 25.64 5.27
C SER A 275 -10.77 25.30 6.66
N GLY A 276 -9.93 24.82 7.59
CA GLY A 276 -10.32 24.57 8.98
C GLY A 276 -10.21 25.79 9.90
N MET A 277 -9.57 26.86 9.44
CA MET A 277 -9.29 28.06 10.25
C MET A 277 -9.97 29.33 9.73
N VAL A 278 -10.39 29.34 8.47
CA VAL A 278 -11.01 30.50 7.84
C VAL A 278 -12.38 30.12 7.29
N SER A 279 -13.35 31.01 7.44
CA SER A 279 -14.71 30.81 6.93
C SER A 279 -14.81 31.04 5.41
N ALA A 280 -13.81 31.71 4.82
CA ALA A 280 -13.75 31.96 3.39
C ALA A 280 -13.47 30.67 2.59
N PRO A 281 -14.09 30.47 1.41
CA PRO A 281 -13.81 29.31 0.57
C PRO A 281 -12.34 29.26 0.15
N VAL A 282 -11.69 28.11 0.36
CA VAL A 282 -10.28 27.89 -0.02
C VAL A 282 -10.21 26.88 -1.16
N PHE A 283 -9.57 27.27 -2.26
CA PHE A 283 -9.47 26.48 -3.47
C PHE A 283 -8.06 26.58 -4.09
N ILE A 284 -7.74 25.62 -4.94
CA ILE A 284 -6.46 25.57 -5.64
C ILE A 284 -6.69 25.91 -7.11
N SER A 285 -5.91 26.84 -7.63
CA SER A 285 -5.85 27.15 -9.04
C SER A 285 -4.49 26.74 -9.59
N SER A 286 -4.48 25.94 -10.66
CA SER A 286 -3.25 25.53 -11.32
C SER A 286 -2.96 26.48 -12.49
N VAL A 287 -1.73 27.00 -12.56
CA VAL A 287 -1.29 27.80 -13.71
C VAL A 287 0.07 27.30 -14.21
N VAL A 288 0.27 27.35 -15.52
CA VAL A 288 1.56 27.03 -16.13
C VAL A 288 2.34 28.33 -16.35
N ARG A 289 3.54 28.42 -15.77
CA ARG A 289 4.46 29.55 -15.93
C ARG A 289 5.84 28.98 -16.25
N ASN A 290 6.47 29.45 -17.32
CA ASN A 290 7.82 29.01 -17.73
C ASN A 290 7.98 27.48 -17.79
N GLN A 291 7.02 26.78 -18.42
CA GLN A 291 6.98 25.30 -18.53
C GLN A 291 6.86 24.53 -17.20
N GLN A 292 6.61 25.19 -16.07
CA GLN A 292 6.33 24.56 -14.78
C GLN A 292 4.88 24.82 -14.35
N THR A 293 4.20 23.78 -13.87
CA THR A 293 2.86 23.88 -13.28
C THR A 293 2.97 24.32 -11.83
N LEU A 294 2.35 25.45 -11.49
CA LEU A 294 2.25 25.97 -10.14
C LEU A 294 0.82 25.86 -9.64
N HIS A 295 0.65 25.24 -8.49
CA HIS A 295 -0.60 25.10 -7.74
C HIS A 295 -0.71 26.25 -6.73
N ARG A 296 -1.55 27.24 -7.04
CA ARG A 296 -1.77 28.43 -6.22
C ARG A 296 -2.96 28.21 -5.30
N VAL A 297 -2.73 28.30 -4.00
CA VAL A 297 -3.76 28.22 -2.97
C VAL A 297 -4.35 29.61 -2.79
N ARG A 298 -5.63 29.76 -3.14
CA ARG A 298 -6.38 31.01 -3.09
C ARG A 298 -7.57 30.86 -2.16
N MET A 299 -7.99 31.98 -1.59
CA MET A 299 -9.16 32.07 -0.75
C MET A 299 -10.04 33.24 -1.14
N GLY A 300 -11.36 33.04 -1.10
CA GLY A 300 -12.37 34.02 -1.47
C GLY A 300 -13.46 33.44 -2.39
N PRO A 301 -14.29 34.29 -3.00
CA PRO A 301 -14.22 35.75 -2.98
C PRO A 301 -14.48 36.33 -1.59
N ILE A 302 -13.71 37.36 -1.20
CA ILE A 302 -13.90 38.09 0.06
C ILE A 302 -14.57 39.43 -0.25
N ALA A 303 -15.68 39.71 0.44
CA ALA A 303 -16.58 40.82 0.08
C ALA A 303 -16.16 42.16 0.67
N SER A 304 -15.37 42.19 1.76
CA SER A 304 -15.02 43.43 2.46
C SER A 304 -13.51 43.57 2.74
N VAL A 305 -13.01 44.80 2.69
CA VAL A 305 -11.61 45.15 3.00
C VAL A 305 -11.25 44.79 4.45
N ASN A 306 -12.19 44.92 5.39
CA ASN A 306 -11.98 44.57 6.79
C ASN A 306 -11.78 43.05 6.98
N GLU A 307 -12.53 42.23 6.25
CA GLU A 307 -12.43 40.77 6.29
C GLU A 307 -11.11 40.28 5.65
N VAL A 308 -10.63 40.96 4.61
CA VAL A 308 -9.27 40.72 4.04
C VAL A 308 -8.22 40.89 5.12
N GLN A 309 -8.26 41.99 5.88
CA GLN A 309 -7.24 42.30 6.88
C GLN A 309 -7.28 41.36 8.10
N GLN A 310 -8.48 41.00 8.56
CA GLN A 310 -8.66 39.99 9.61
C GLN A 310 -8.12 38.62 9.17
N THR A 311 -8.42 38.23 7.94
CA THR A 311 -7.97 36.96 7.36
C THR A 311 -6.44 36.94 7.20
N GLN A 312 -5.84 38.03 6.72
CA GLN A 312 -4.38 38.15 6.63
C GLN A 312 -3.70 38.02 8.00
N ASN A 313 -4.29 38.64 9.04
CA ASN A 313 -3.79 38.55 10.40
C ASN A 313 -3.90 37.12 10.93
N SER A 314 -5.03 36.42 10.71
CA SER A 314 -5.21 35.03 11.14
C SER A 314 -4.20 34.08 10.48
N VAL A 315 -3.96 34.23 9.18
CA VAL A 315 -2.97 33.42 8.44
C VAL A 315 -1.55 33.70 8.93
N ARG A 316 -1.21 34.95 9.23
CA ARG A 316 0.11 35.35 9.75
C ARG A 316 0.34 34.82 11.17
N LEU A 317 -0.68 34.94 12.05
CA LEU A 317 -0.63 34.42 13.43
C LEU A 317 -0.51 32.89 13.46
N ALA A 318 -1.12 32.19 12.50
CA ALA A 318 -1.03 30.74 12.38
C ALA A 318 0.28 30.26 11.69
N ASN A 319 1.20 31.17 11.34
CA ASN A 319 2.45 30.90 10.64
C ASN A 319 2.27 30.09 9.33
N LEU A 320 1.20 30.38 8.59
CA LEU A 320 0.79 29.64 7.38
C LEU A 320 1.24 30.29 6.06
N GLY A 321 2.10 31.31 6.16
CA GLY A 321 2.62 32.06 5.01
C GLY A 321 2.27 33.54 5.06
N GLN A 322 2.59 34.23 3.97
CA GLN A 322 2.34 35.67 3.80
C GLN A 322 1.27 35.88 2.71
N PRO A 323 0.00 36.01 3.07
CA PRO A 323 -1.08 36.10 2.11
C PRO A 323 -1.05 37.45 1.37
N SER A 324 -1.07 37.38 0.03
CA SER A 324 -1.09 38.54 -0.87
C SER A 324 -2.47 38.74 -1.47
N VAL A 325 -2.92 39.99 -1.57
CA VAL A 325 -4.21 40.32 -2.21
C VAL A 325 -4.04 40.25 -3.73
N VAL A 326 -4.94 39.55 -4.41
CA VAL A 326 -4.95 39.37 -5.86
C VAL A 326 -6.37 39.62 -6.39
N THR A 327 -6.49 40.48 -7.39
CA THR A 327 -7.72 40.68 -8.16
C THR A 327 -7.71 39.75 -9.39
N ASP A 328 -8.87 39.20 -9.75
CA ASP A 328 -8.97 38.29 -10.89
C ASP A 328 -8.66 39.04 -12.20
N GLN A 329 -7.65 38.58 -12.94
CA GLN A 329 -7.36 38.97 -14.34
C GLN A 329 -7.35 37.71 -15.21
#